data_AF-A0A830GRA0-F1
#
_entry.id   AF-A0A830GRA0-F1
#
_cell.length_a   1.000
_cell.length_b   1.000
_cell.length_c   1.000
_cell.angle_alpha   90.00
_cell.angle_beta   90.00
_cell.angle_gamma   90.00
#
_symmetry.space_group_name_H-M   'P 1'
#
loop_
_entity.id
_entity.type
_entity.pdbx_description
1 polymer ?
#
loop_
_entity_poly.entity_id
_entity_poly.type
_entity_poly.pdbx_seq_one_letter_code
_entity_poly.pdbx_strand_id
1 'polypeptide(L)'
;MTGTFNETHFDFAEEIDRLDDRIADLQAEADETEDGSDQEAALLETRQTLQTQRKGAIWACPGRGGGEDAHEDDDFPMWDEPVDGVTLGAVRARTFANMENDLESDPNAGSGTSSILLIADGTVEAPYVGEDMRDAEIAGAVGKLHPWYLKWAEGRITALMDPEGNATSSGTSPGDKQTKTTSTEE
;
A
#
# COMPACT_ATOMS: atom_id res chain seq x y z
N MET A 1 22.39 -9.66 -0.78
CA MET A 1 21.66 -9.96 -2.04
C MET A 1 20.24 -9.49 -1.78
N THR A 2 19.90 -8.29 -2.23
CA THR A 2 18.55 -7.73 -2.17
C THR A 2 17.60 -8.70 -2.90
N GLY A 3 16.57 -9.15 -2.17
CA GLY A 3 15.64 -10.20 -2.59
C GLY A 3 14.45 -9.70 -3.41
N THR A 4 14.50 -8.43 -3.83
CA THR A 4 13.45 -7.71 -4.55
C THR A 4 13.43 -8.03 -6.04
N PHE A 5 12.28 -7.81 -6.68
CA PHE A 5 12.11 -7.82 -8.13
C PHE A 5 11.13 -6.71 -8.53
N ASN A 6 11.04 -6.37 -9.82
CA ASN A 6 10.14 -5.31 -10.31
C ASN A 6 10.37 -3.96 -9.60
N GLU A 7 11.64 -3.59 -9.44
CA GLU A 7 12.05 -2.35 -8.76
C GLU A 7 11.58 -1.14 -9.56
N THR A 8 10.87 -0.25 -8.90
CA THR A 8 10.24 0.92 -9.51
C THR A 8 10.54 2.13 -8.64
N HIS A 9 11.04 3.18 -9.28
CA HIS A 9 11.16 4.49 -8.65
C HIS A 9 9.81 5.20 -8.70
N PHE A 10 9.36 5.69 -7.55
CA PHE A 10 8.13 6.46 -7.40
C PHE A 10 8.48 7.89 -7.04
N ASP A 11 8.29 8.81 -7.99
CA ASP A 11 8.30 10.25 -7.72
C ASP A 11 7.02 10.62 -6.95
N PHE A 12 7.16 11.32 -5.82
CA PHE A 12 6.03 11.63 -4.97
C PHE A 12 5.04 12.61 -5.61
N ALA A 13 5.52 13.56 -6.41
CA ALA A 13 4.63 14.51 -7.07
C ALA A 13 3.78 13.80 -8.13
N GLU A 14 4.39 12.95 -8.95
CA GLU A 14 3.66 12.12 -9.92
C GLU A 14 2.69 11.16 -9.23
N GLU A 15 3.10 10.58 -8.10
CA GLU A 15 2.27 9.64 -7.35
C GLU A 15 1.08 10.32 -6.67
N ILE A 16 1.25 11.55 -6.17
CA ILE A 16 0.15 12.38 -5.66
C ILE A 16 -0.85 12.67 -6.79
N ASP A 17 -0.36 13.10 -7.97
CA ASP A 17 -1.22 13.39 -9.12
C ASP A 17 -1.99 12.13 -9.56
N ARG A 18 -1.31 10.97 -9.65
CA ARG A 18 -1.94 9.67 -9.97
C ARG A 18 -3.02 9.28 -8.95
N LEU A 19 -2.76 9.49 -7.67
CA LEU A 19 -3.72 9.20 -6.60
C LEU A 19 -4.93 10.14 -6.67
N ASP A 20 -4.70 11.43 -6.94
CA ASP A 20 -5.77 12.42 -7.10
C ASP A 20 -6.69 12.08 -8.27
N ASP A 21 -6.12 11.74 -9.43
CA ASP A 21 -6.89 11.31 -10.60
C ASP A 21 -7.74 10.07 -10.28
N ARG A 22 -7.13 9.04 -9.67
CA ARG A 22 -7.87 7.80 -9.34
C ARG A 22 -8.96 8.02 -8.28
N ILE A 23 -8.73 8.90 -7.30
CA ILE A 23 -9.73 9.26 -6.29
C ILE A 23 -10.92 9.98 -6.96
N ALA A 24 -10.65 10.85 -7.93
CA ALA A 24 -11.69 11.54 -8.69
C ALA A 24 -12.49 10.55 -9.55
N ASP A 25 -11.83 9.63 -10.25
CA ASP A 25 -12.47 8.59 -11.06
C ASP A 25 -13.38 7.69 -10.20
N LEU A 26 -12.90 7.23 -9.04
CA LEU A 26 -13.70 6.39 -8.14
C LEU A 26 -14.92 7.13 -7.58
N GLN A 27 -14.81 8.44 -7.34
CA GLN A 27 -15.95 9.24 -6.93
C GLN A 27 -16.98 9.34 -8.07
N ALA A 28 -16.53 9.60 -9.29
CA ALA A 28 -17.44 9.67 -10.45
C ALA A 28 -18.12 8.31 -10.71
N GLU A 29 -17.40 7.21 -10.58
CA GLU A 29 -17.96 5.86 -10.73
C GLU A 29 -18.99 5.55 -9.62
N ALA A 30 -18.71 5.96 -8.37
CA ALA A 30 -19.66 5.82 -7.27
C ALA A 30 -20.93 6.64 -7.51
N ASP A 31 -20.81 7.89 -7.99
CA ASP A 31 -21.94 8.77 -8.29
C ASP A 31 -22.84 8.25 -9.44
N GLU A 32 -22.28 7.41 -10.32
CA GLU A 32 -23.02 6.74 -11.42
C GLU A 32 -23.58 5.36 -11.00
N THR A 33 -23.15 4.82 -9.87
CA THR A 33 -23.57 3.52 -9.34
C THR A 33 -24.89 3.64 -8.57
N GLU A 34 -25.63 2.54 -8.42
CA GLU A 34 -26.86 2.53 -7.61
C GLU A 34 -26.55 2.84 -6.13
N ASP A 35 -27.16 3.89 -5.60
CA ASP A 35 -27.08 4.30 -4.20
C ASP A 35 -27.40 3.14 -3.23
N GLY A 36 -26.49 2.88 -2.30
CA GLY A 36 -26.57 1.84 -1.29
C GLY A 36 -26.24 0.43 -1.80
N SER A 37 -25.75 0.28 -3.04
CA SER A 37 -25.30 -1.01 -3.55
C SER A 37 -23.94 -1.43 -2.96
N ASP A 38 -23.68 -2.74 -2.93
CA ASP A 38 -22.39 -3.29 -2.50
C ASP A 38 -21.23 -2.76 -3.37
N GLN A 39 -21.50 -2.47 -4.64
CA GLN A 39 -20.52 -1.91 -5.57
C GLN A 39 -20.14 -0.47 -5.20
N GLU A 40 -21.12 0.38 -4.89
CA GLU A 40 -20.86 1.74 -4.43
C GLU A 40 -20.03 1.71 -3.14
N ALA A 41 -20.40 0.86 -2.18
CA ALA A 41 -19.67 0.70 -0.93
C ALA A 41 -18.20 0.31 -1.17
N ALA A 42 -17.93 -0.63 -2.08
CA ALA A 42 -16.57 -1.05 -2.43
C ALA A 42 -15.75 0.07 -3.11
N LEU A 43 -16.38 0.88 -3.98
CA LEU A 43 -15.74 2.04 -4.61
C LEU A 43 -15.36 3.10 -3.58
N LEU A 44 -16.27 3.39 -2.65
CA LEU A 44 -16.05 4.37 -1.57
C LEU A 44 -14.98 3.90 -0.57
N GLU A 45 -14.94 2.62 -0.24
CA GLU A 45 -13.89 2.02 0.60
C GLU A 45 -12.52 2.12 -0.08
N THR A 46 -12.45 1.77 -1.37
CA THR A 46 -11.22 1.90 -2.16
C THR A 46 -10.77 3.36 -2.20
N ARG A 47 -11.69 4.30 -2.42
CA ARG A 47 -11.40 5.74 -2.42
C ARG A 47 -10.84 6.21 -1.07
N GLN A 48 -11.43 5.81 0.05
CA GLN A 48 -10.93 6.18 1.38
C GLN A 48 -9.52 5.62 1.64
N THR A 49 -9.24 4.41 1.15
CA THR A 49 -7.89 3.84 1.20
C THR A 49 -6.90 4.68 0.40
N LEU A 50 -7.23 5.06 -0.84
CA LEU A 50 -6.36 5.92 -1.66
C LEU A 50 -6.17 7.32 -1.07
N GLN A 51 -7.18 7.90 -0.43
CA GLN A 51 -7.03 9.18 0.28
C GLN A 51 -6.02 9.08 1.43
N THR A 52 -5.99 7.94 2.14
CA THR A 52 -5.00 7.70 3.19
C THR A 52 -3.60 7.56 2.60
N GLN A 53 -3.45 6.82 1.49
CA GLN A 53 -2.18 6.69 0.79
C GLN A 53 -1.68 8.06 0.26
N ARG A 54 -2.59 8.88 -0.27
CA ARG A 54 -2.27 10.24 -0.75
C ARG A 54 -1.68 11.11 0.36
N LYS A 55 -2.24 11.05 1.57
CA LYS A 55 -1.68 11.76 2.72
C LYS A 55 -0.25 11.28 3.05
N GLY A 56 0.03 9.99 2.87
CA GLY A 56 1.37 9.43 3.03
C GLY A 56 2.36 9.95 2.01
N ALA A 57 1.97 10.00 0.74
CA ALA A 57 2.81 10.57 -0.33
C ALA A 57 3.05 12.07 -0.13
N ILE A 58 2.05 12.83 0.33
CA ILE A 58 2.21 14.25 0.69
C ILE A 58 3.19 14.43 1.84
N TRP A 59 3.09 13.61 2.89
CA TRP A 59 4.04 13.65 4.00
C TRP A 59 5.49 13.44 3.54
N ALA A 60 5.70 12.57 2.54
CA ALA A 60 7.01 12.30 1.95
C ALA A 60 7.46 13.33 0.89
N CYS A 61 6.58 14.25 0.45
CA CYS A 61 6.88 15.22 -0.60
C CYS A 61 7.05 16.64 -0.03
N PRO A 62 8.28 17.05 0.35
CA PRO A 62 8.51 18.40 0.84
C PRO A 62 8.20 19.43 -0.25
N GLY A 63 7.22 20.30 -0.01
CA GLY A 63 6.92 21.47 -0.85
C GLY A 63 5.66 21.40 -1.73
N ARG A 64 5.05 20.23 -1.96
CA ARG A 64 3.75 20.11 -2.69
C ARG A 64 2.54 19.95 -1.78
N GLY A 65 2.73 19.67 -0.49
CA GLY A 65 1.67 19.65 0.54
C GLY A 65 1.17 21.04 0.94
N GLY A 66 0.96 21.93 -0.04
CA GLY A 66 0.70 23.36 0.12
C GLY A 66 -0.05 23.73 1.39
N GLY A 67 0.70 24.25 2.36
CA GLY A 67 0.18 24.87 3.56
C GLY A 67 1.30 25.15 4.54
N GLU A 68 1.29 26.36 5.09
CA GLU A 68 1.96 26.65 6.38
C GLU A 68 1.50 25.68 7.49
N ASP A 69 0.44 24.89 7.25
CA ASP A 69 -0.20 23.93 8.18
C ASP A 69 0.10 22.43 7.91
N ALA A 70 0.83 22.04 6.86
CA ALA A 70 1.27 20.63 6.71
C ALA A 70 2.44 20.27 7.65
N HIS A 71 2.79 21.20 8.55
CA HIS A 71 4.12 21.39 9.13
C HIS A 71 4.13 21.53 10.67
N GLU A 72 3.17 20.95 11.39
CA GLU A 72 3.12 21.07 12.86
C GLU A 72 2.82 19.76 13.61
N ASP A 73 2.96 18.59 12.98
CA ASP A 73 2.98 17.33 13.74
C ASP A 73 4.42 17.03 14.18
N ASP A 74 4.82 17.59 15.33
CA ASP A 74 6.09 17.32 16.04
C ASP A 74 6.26 15.83 16.40
N ASP A 75 5.20 15.03 16.27
CA ASP A 75 5.16 13.62 16.65
C ASP A 75 5.90 12.70 15.67
N PHE A 76 6.16 13.14 14.42
CA PHE A 76 6.82 12.31 13.42
C PHE A 76 7.96 13.02 12.68
N PRO A 77 9.19 12.45 12.68
CA PRO A 77 10.33 13.06 12.00
C PRO A 77 10.11 13.08 10.49
N MET A 78 10.17 14.27 9.89
CA MET A 78 10.26 14.43 8.43
C MET A 78 11.65 14.02 7.93
N TRP A 79 11.79 13.94 6.61
CA TRP A 79 13.07 13.67 5.98
C TRP A 79 14.02 14.84 6.22
N ASP A 80 15.26 14.53 6.61
CA ASP A 80 16.28 15.55 6.88
C ASP A 80 16.68 16.33 5.60
N GLU A 81 16.37 15.78 4.42
CA GLU A 81 16.69 16.35 3.11
C GLU A 81 15.47 16.32 2.17
N PRO A 82 15.38 17.28 1.22
CA PRO A 82 14.37 17.25 0.18
C PRO A 82 14.64 16.08 -0.76
N VAL A 83 13.64 15.23 -0.96
CA VAL A 83 13.75 14.05 -1.79
C VAL A 83 12.51 14.01 -2.69
N ASP A 84 12.74 13.63 -3.94
CA ASP A 84 11.76 13.58 -5.02
C ASP A 84 10.98 12.25 -5.05
N GLY A 85 11.60 11.15 -4.61
CA GLY A 85 10.99 9.82 -4.66
C GLY A 85 11.66 8.75 -3.81
N VAL A 86 11.14 7.53 -3.92
CA VAL A 86 11.77 6.31 -3.38
C VAL A 86 11.71 5.18 -4.38
N THR A 87 12.66 4.26 -4.31
CA THR A 87 12.65 3.04 -5.10
C THR A 87 12.14 1.89 -4.23
N LEU A 88 11.02 1.31 -4.65
CA LEU A 88 10.42 0.14 -4.01
C LEU A 88 10.47 -1.06 -4.96
N GLY A 89 10.58 -2.26 -4.41
CA GLY A 89 10.58 -3.51 -5.13
C GLY A 89 9.54 -4.48 -4.57
N ALA A 90 9.03 -5.35 -5.43
CA ALA A 90 8.21 -6.47 -5.02
C ALA A 90 9.04 -7.45 -4.16
N VAL A 91 8.48 -7.85 -3.03
CA VAL A 91 9.06 -8.88 -2.16
C VAL A 91 8.70 -10.26 -2.69
N ARG A 92 9.65 -11.20 -2.68
CA ARG A 92 9.35 -12.60 -3.05
C ARG A 92 8.35 -13.20 -2.06
N ALA A 93 7.25 -13.74 -2.58
CA ALA A 93 6.16 -14.34 -1.78
C ALA A 93 6.63 -15.35 -0.73
N ARG A 94 7.69 -16.13 -1.00
CA ARG A 94 8.27 -17.08 -0.04
C ARG A 94 8.96 -16.39 1.14
N THR A 95 9.59 -15.24 0.91
CA THR A 95 10.23 -14.45 1.97
C THR A 95 9.16 -13.84 2.85
N PHE A 96 8.13 -13.24 2.25
CA PHE A 96 7.01 -12.67 2.98
C PHE A 96 6.22 -13.72 3.79
N ALA A 97 5.91 -14.87 3.19
CA ALA A 97 5.20 -15.95 3.89
C ALA A 97 5.99 -16.53 5.07
N ASN A 98 7.33 -16.55 5.01
CA ASN A 98 8.14 -16.96 6.15
C ASN A 98 8.10 -15.90 7.26
N MET A 99 8.16 -14.60 6.91
CA MET A 99 8.03 -13.52 7.89
C MET A 99 6.67 -13.53 8.58
N GLU A 100 5.59 -13.74 7.81
CA GLU A 100 4.23 -13.84 8.33
C GLU A 100 4.07 -15.04 9.27
N ASN A 101 4.62 -16.20 8.91
CA ASN A 101 4.61 -17.40 9.76
C ASN A 101 5.39 -17.22 11.06
N ASP A 102 6.56 -16.56 10.99
CA ASP A 102 7.39 -16.26 12.16
C ASP A 102 6.70 -15.24 13.10
N LEU A 103 5.93 -14.29 12.56
CA LEU A 103 5.14 -13.30 13.31
C LEU A 103 3.86 -13.89 13.91
N GLU A 104 3.11 -14.69 13.15
CA GLU A 104 1.93 -15.40 13.66
C GLU A 104 2.28 -16.36 14.81
N SER A 105 3.52 -16.86 14.82
CA SER A 105 4.05 -17.71 15.89
C SER A 105 4.45 -16.93 17.16
N ASP A 106 4.57 -15.59 17.10
CA ASP A 106 4.80 -14.74 18.27
C ASP A 106 3.52 -14.00 18.68
N PRO A 107 2.85 -14.40 19.78
CA PRO A 107 1.62 -13.75 20.23
C PRO A 107 1.80 -12.28 20.67
N ASN A 108 3.04 -11.78 20.76
CA ASN A 108 3.33 -10.36 21.03
C ASN A 108 3.61 -9.55 19.76
N ALA A 109 3.72 -10.19 18.60
CA ALA A 109 3.87 -9.51 17.33
C ALA A 109 2.52 -8.88 16.94
N GLY A 110 2.43 -7.55 17.04
CA GLY A 110 1.26 -6.82 16.58
C GLY A 110 1.10 -6.90 15.05
N SER A 111 -0.14 -6.78 14.56
CA SER A 111 -0.47 -6.74 13.13
C SER A 111 0.27 -5.65 12.33
N GLY A 112 0.86 -4.63 12.98
CA GLY A 112 1.68 -3.61 12.32
C GLY A 112 3.10 -4.07 11.99
N THR A 113 3.60 -5.12 12.63
CA THR A 113 4.98 -5.59 12.45
C THR A 113 5.18 -6.25 11.08
N SER A 114 4.16 -6.92 10.53
CA SER A 114 4.21 -7.51 9.18
C SER A 114 4.32 -6.45 8.09
N SER A 115 3.54 -5.37 8.18
CA SER A 115 3.63 -4.24 7.24
C SER A 115 5.00 -3.55 7.31
N ILE A 116 5.55 -3.36 8.52
CA ILE A 116 6.90 -2.78 8.69
C ILE A 116 7.97 -3.66 8.03
N LEU A 117 7.91 -4.98 8.21
CA LEU A 117 8.87 -5.90 7.61
C LEU A 117 8.70 -5.99 6.10
N LEU A 118 7.47 -5.98 5.59
CA LEU A 118 7.19 -5.92 4.15
C LEU A 118 7.82 -4.67 3.52
N ILE A 119 7.62 -3.51 4.15
CA ILE A 119 8.14 -2.24 3.65
C ILE A 119 9.66 -2.22 3.76
N ALA A 120 10.23 -2.73 4.85
CA ALA A 120 11.68 -2.83 5.00
C ALA A 120 12.31 -3.71 3.91
N ASP A 121 11.75 -4.89 3.65
CA ASP A 121 12.26 -5.82 2.63
C ASP A 121 11.98 -5.32 1.19
N GLY A 122 10.90 -4.58 1.00
CA GLY A 122 10.53 -3.97 -0.29
C GLY A 122 11.18 -2.62 -0.55
N THR A 123 11.89 -2.02 0.40
CA THR A 123 12.62 -0.77 0.18
C THR A 123 13.97 -1.07 -0.47
N VAL A 124 14.18 -0.55 -1.68
CA VAL A 124 15.45 -0.71 -2.42
C VAL A 124 16.34 0.51 -2.19
N GLU A 125 15.77 1.70 -2.35
CA GLU A 125 16.46 2.97 -2.16
C GLU A 125 15.49 3.96 -1.53
N ALA A 126 15.85 4.50 -0.37
CA ALA A 126 15.05 5.53 0.29
C ALA A 126 15.92 6.38 1.23
N PRO A 127 15.50 7.61 1.55
CA PRO A 127 16.26 8.54 2.39
C PRO A 127 16.53 8.03 3.82
N TYR A 128 15.65 7.16 4.33
CA TYR A 128 15.77 6.56 5.66
C TYR A 128 16.63 5.27 5.67
N VAL A 129 17.16 4.85 4.51
CA VAL A 129 18.03 3.68 4.37
C VAL A 129 19.44 4.14 4.03
N GLY A 130 20.35 4.00 4.99
CA GLY A 130 21.79 4.19 4.73
C GLY A 130 22.39 2.97 4.03
N GLU A 131 23.44 3.18 3.23
CA GLU A 131 24.13 2.12 2.46
C GLU A 131 24.67 0.97 3.33
N ASP A 132 24.97 1.25 4.61
CA ASP A 132 25.51 0.28 5.57
C ASP A 132 24.44 -0.30 6.52
N MET A 133 23.16 0.07 6.38
CA MET A 133 22.10 -0.44 7.24
C MET A 133 21.79 -1.90 6.93
N ARG A 134 21.61 -2.71 7.98
CA ARG A 134 21.13 -4.09 7.87
C ARG A 134 19.61 -4.15 8.01
N ASP A 135 19.01 -5.27 7.60
CA ASP A 135 17.56 -5.47 7.56
C ASP A 135 16.82 -5.07 8.86
N ALA A 136 17.38 -5.40 10.02
CA ALA A 136 16.80 -5.03 11.32
C ALA A 136 16.86 -3.51 11.62
N GLU A 137 17.89 -2.83 11.13
CA GLU A 137 18.07 -1.38 11.26
C GLU A 137 17.10 -0.65 10.31
N ILE A 138 16.91 -1.18 9.09
CA ILE A 138 15.91 -0.71 8.13
C ILE A 138 14.50 -0.87 8.69
N ALA A 139 14.14 -2.04 9.23
CA ALA A 139 12.84 -2.27 9.86
C ALA A 139 12.61 -1.31 11.05
N GLY A 140 13.64 -1.05 11.85
CA GLY A 140 13.59 -0.08 12.93
C GLY A 140 13.42 1.38 12.47
N ALA A 141 13.95 1.73 11.30
CA ALA A 141 13.73 3.04 10.67
C ALA A 141 12.31 3.14 10.12
N VAL A 142 11.84 2.13 9.39
CA VAL A 142 10.48 2.03 8.84
C VAL A 142 9.43 2.13 9.96
N GLY A 143 9.64 1.46 11.10
CA GLY A 143 8.72 1.52 12.24
C GLY A 143 8.53 2.91 12.88
N LYS A 144 9.35 3.90 12.50
CA LYS A 144 9.24 5.29 12.96
C LYS A 144 8.59 6.23 11.93
N LEU A 145 8.33 5.74 10.72
CA LEU A 145 7.72 6.54 9.66
C LEU A 145 6.24 6.78 9.96
N HIS A 146 5.68 7.83 9.35
CA HIS A 146 4.28 8.18 9.55
C HIS A 146 3.35 7.03 9.09
N PRO A 147 2.29 6.67 9.86
CA PRO A 147 1.40 5.56 9.51
C PRO A 147 0.78 5.64 8.11
N TRP A 148 0.51 6.85 7.62
CA TRP A 148 0.00 7.06 6.25
C TRP A 148 1.04 6.74 5.18
N TYR A 149 2.32 7.05 5.43
CA TYR A 149 3.41 6.66 4.53
C TYR A 149 3.56 5.14 4.50
N LEU A 150 3.48 4.48 5.66
CA LEU A 150 3.50 3.02 5.72
C LEU A 150 2.37 2.40 4.89
N LYS A 151 1.15 2.94 4.99
CA LYS A 151 0.02 2.50 4.17
C LYS A 151 0.23 2.71 2.68
N TRP A 152 0.86 3.82 2.29
CA TRP A 152 1.20 4.09 0.90
C TRP A 152 2.26 3.11 0.37
N ALA A 153 3.37 2.93 1.09
CA ALA A 153 4.47 2.05 0.69
C ALA A 153 4.03 0.58 0.61
N GLU A 154 3.26 0.11 1.60
CA GLU A 154 2.62 -1.21 1.58
C GLU A 154 1.79 -1.39 0.30
N GLY A 155 0.90 -0.44 0.00
CA GLY A 155 0.05 -0.50 -1.19
C GLY A 155 0.84 -0.52 -2.52
N ARG A 156 1.97 0.19 -2.61
CA ARG A 156 2.86 0.15 -3.78
C ARG A 156 3.57 -1.19 -3.90
N ILE A 157 4.14 -1.70 -2.81
CA ILE A 157 4.84 -3.00 -2.81
C ILE A 157 3.88 -4.13 -3.19
N THR A 158 2.66 -4.14 -2.64
CA THR A 158 1.63 -5.12 -3.03
C THR A 158 1.26 -5.01 -4.50
N ALA A 159 1.11 -3.80 -5.05
CA ALA A 159 0.85 -3.62 -6.48
C ALA A 159 2.01 -4.09 -7.37
N LEU A 160 3.25 -4.00 -6.91
CA LEU A 160 4.42 -4.55 -7.62
C LEU A 160 4.48 -6.08 -7.56
N MET A 161 4.01 -6.69 -6.46
CA MET A 161 3.90 -8.14 -6.31
C MET A 161 2.81 -8.75 -7.19
N ASP A 162 1.72 -8.01 -7.40
CA ASP A 162 0.59 -8.41 -8.23
C ASP A 162 0.18 -7.29 -9.21
N PRO A 163 0.95 -7.12 -10.30
CA PRO A 163 0.69 -6.07 -11.28
C PRO A 163 -0.61 -6.30 -12.07
N GLU A 164 -1.20 -7.49 -12.00
CA GLU A 164 -2.49 -7.81 -12.63
C GLU A 164 -3.69 -7.49 -11.72
N GLY A 165 -3.46 -7.15 -10.44
CA GLY A 165 -4.49 -6.64 -9.54
C GLY A 165 -5.40 -7.70 -8.90
N ASN A 166 -4.92 -8.93 -8.68
CA ASN A 166 -5.67 -10.01 -8.04
C ASN A 166 -5.62 -10.00 -6.49
N ALA A 167 -4.77 -9.19 -5.86
CA ALA A 167 -4.49 -9.28 -4.42
C ALA A 167 -5.49 -8.56 -3.50
N THR A 168 -6.48 -7.82 -4.02
CA THR A 168 -7.56 -7.25 -3.21
C THR A 168 -8.93 -7.60 -3.78
N SER A 169 -9.22 -8.90 -3.83
CA SER A 169 -10.60 -9.35 -3.73
C SER A 169 -10.66 -10.55 -2.81
N SER A 170 -10.72 -10.29 -1.49
CA SER A 170 -11.56 -11.13 -0.63
C SER A 170 -13.03 -10.85 -0.96
N GLY A 171 -13.40 -11.02 -2.23
CA GLY A 171 -14.75 -11.32 -2.63
C GLY A 171 -14.93 -12.78 -2.28
N THR A 172 -15.73 -13.04 -1.24
CA THR A 172 -16.42 -14.33 -1.13
C THR A 172 -16.90 -14.72 -2.52
N SER A 173 -16.37 -15.80 -3.09
CA SER A 173 -16.87 -16.38 -4.33
C SER A 173 -18.36 -16.66 -4.16
N PRO A 174 -19.28 -15.92 -4.81
CA PRO A 174 -20.68 -16.23 -4.72
C PRO A 174 -20.95 -17.35 -5.73
N GLY A 175 -20.97 -18.58 -5.23
CA GLY A 175 -21.73 -19.68 -5.80
C GLY A 175 -21.29 -20.18 -7.17
N ASP A 176 -20.56 -21.30 -7.16
CA ASP A 176 -20.78 -22.39 -8.10
C ASP A 176 -22.22 -22.92 -7.92
N LYS A 177 -23.22 -22.13 -8.34
CA LYS A 177 -24.51 -22.69 -8.71
C LYS A 177 -24.30 -23.35 -10.05
N GLN A 178 -23.94 -24.64 -10.00
CA GLN A 178 -24.11 -25.54 -11.13
C GLN A 178 -25.55 -25.40 -11.63
N THR A 179 -25.70 -24.65 -12.72
CA THR A 179 -26.86 -24.70 -13.59
C THR A 179 -26.91 -26.11 -14.17
N LYS A 180 -27.82 -26.93 -13.64
CA LYS A 180 -28.36 -28.05 -14.41
C LYS A 180 -29.87 -27.90 -14.53
N THR A 181 -30.25 -26.97 -15.39
CA THR A 181 -31.60 -26.86 -15.94
C THR A 181 -31.84 -28.02 -16.91
N THR A 182 -32.79 -28.88 -16.53
CA THR A 182 -33.93 -29.40 -17.32
C THR A 182 -33.72 -30.08 -18.68
N SER A 183 -34.23 -31.32 -18.77
CA SER A 183 -35.28 -31.82 -19.69
C SER A 183 -35.08 -33.33 -19.91
N THR A 184 -35.95 -34.24 -19.46
CA THR A 184 -37.30 -34.60 -19.97
C THR A 184 -37.24 -35.61 -21.13
N GLU A 185 -38.09 -36.66 -21.04
CA GLU A 185 -38.51 -37.66 -22.05
C GLU A 185 -37.48 -38.77 -22.40
N GLU A 186 -37.79 -40.08 -22.44
CA GLU A 186 -39.01 -40.91 -22.43
C GLU A 186 -38.84 -42.16 -21.54
#